data_AF-A0A699J0E5-F1
#
_entry.id   AF-A0A699J0E5-F1
#
_cell.length_a   1.000
_cell.length_b   1.000
_cell.length_c   1.000
_cell.angle_alpha   90.00
_cell.angle_beta   90.00
_cell.angle_gamma   90.00
#
_symmetry.space_group_name_H-M   'P 1'
#
loop_
_entity.id
_entity.type
_entity.pdbx_description
1 polymer ?
#
loop_
_entity_poly.entity_id
_entity_poly.type
_entity_poly.pdbx_seq_one_letter_code
_entity_poly.pdbx_strand_id
1 'polypeptide(L)'
;MSTESSLRESLANKLTTINHHGDLIRNLKSSHAPKSEIEEAVKALNALKLEKTEIENELKAKLSGESNGNNGFNGMSRDTFRQAVVNTLERRLFYIPSFKIYRGVAGLYDYGPPGCSVKSNVLAFWRQHFVLEEDMLE
;
A
#
# COMPACT_ATOMS: atom_id res chain seq x y z
N MET A 1 27.89 8.81 1.27
CA MET A 1 26.78 7.85 1.24
C MET A 1 25.60 8.47 1.97
N SER A 2 24.44 8.60 1.34
CA SER A 2 23.23 9.14 1.99
C SER A 2 22.82 8.23 3.15
N THR A 3 22.59 8.76 4.34
CA THR A 3 22.12 7.99 5.50
C THR A 3 20.64 7.66 5.34
N GLU A 4 20.15 6.60 5.99
CA GLU A 4 18.72 6.24 5.98
C GLU A 4 17.83 7.43 6.38
N SER A 5 18.23 8.15 7.44
CA SER A 5 17.54 9.36 7.91
C SER A 5 17.43 10.42 6.82
N SER A 6 18.52 10.71 6.10
CA SER A 6 18.51 11.69 5.00
C SER A 6 17.59 11.30 3.84
N LEU A 7 17.48 10.00 3.54
CA LEU A 7 16.56 9.51 2.50
C LEU A 7 15.09 9.64 2.93
N ARG A 8 14.78 9.34 4.20
CA ARG A 8 13.43 9.52 4.77
C ARG A 8 13.00 10.99 4.76
N GLU A 9 13.90 11.90 5.12
CA GLU A 9 13.65 13.35 5.09
C GLU A 9 13.46 13.86 3.66
N SER A 10 14.31 13.44 2.72
CA SER A 10 14.17 13.77 1.30
C SER A 10 12.84 13.27 0.72
N LEU A 11 12.44 12.05 1.06
CA LEU A 11 11.16 11.46 0.65
C LEU A 11 9.97 12.26 1.19
N ALA A 12 10.00 12.66 2.47
CA ALA A 12 8.96 13.49 3.06
C ALA A 12 8.84 14.85 2.36
N ASN A 13 9.98 15.51 2.09
CA ASN A 13 10.02 16.78 1.37
C ASN A 13 9.51 16.67 -0.07
N LYS A 14 9.82 15.58 -0.77
CA LYS A 14 9.28 15.33 -2.12
C LYS A 14 7.77 15.07 -2.09
N LEU A 15 7.25 14.45 -1.03
CA LEU A 15 5.83 14.19 -0.89
C LEU A 15 5.03 15.48 -0.71
N THR A 16 5.55 16.44 0.06
CA THR A 16 4.91 17.75 0.23
C THR A 16 4.91 18.56 -1.07
N THR A 17 6.01 18.56 -1.83
CA THR A 17 6.07 19.26 -3.13
C THR A 17 5.14 18.63 -4.17
N ILE A 18 5.03 17.30 -4.22
CA ILE A 18 4.08 16.59 -5.09
C ILE A 18 2.64 16.98 -4.77
N ASN A 19 2.28 17.05 -3.48
CA ASN A 19 0.94 17.46 -3.07
C ASN A 19 0.65 18.90 -3.48
N HIS A 20 1.58 19.83 -3.21
CA HIS A 20 1.47 21.22 -3.62
C HIS A 20 1.29 21.36 -5.15
N HIS A 21 2.07 20.63 -5.92
CA HIS A 21 1.99 20.65 -7.39
C HIS A 21 0.68 20.04 -7.92
N GLY A 22 0.13 19.04 -7.20
CA GLY A 22 -1.20 18.50 -7.45
C GLY A 22 -2.32 19.53 -7.22
N ASP A 23 -2.19 20.35 -6.18
CA ASP A 23 -3.13 21.42 -5.88
C ASP A 23 -3.05 22.56 -6.90
N LEU A 24 -1.85 22.93 -7.36
CA LEU A 24 -1.67 23.89 -8.46
C LEU A 24 -2.38 23.42 -9.74
N ILE A 25 -2.22 22.15 -10.13
CA ILE A 25 -2.91 21.60 -11.30
C ILE A 25 -4.44 21.62 -11.11
N ARG A 26 -4.92 21.35 -9.89
CA ARG A 26 -6.37 21.42 -9.60
C ARG A 26 -6.89 22.85 -9.73
N ASN A 27 -6.13 23.83 -9.25
CA ASN A 27 -6.46 25.26 -9.37
C ASN A 27 -6.42 25.77 -10.82
N LEU A 28 -5.39 25.39 -11.59
CA LEU A 28 -5.31 25.73 -13.02
C LEU A 28 -6.49 25.15 -13.81
N LYS A 29 -6.89 23.91 -13.48
CA LYS A 29 -8.07 23.27 -14.06
C LYS A 29 -9.38 23.97 -13.68
N SER A 30 -9.54 24.42 -12.43
CA SER A 30 -10.73 25.17 -12.03
C SER A 30 -10.81 26.54 -12.69
N SER A 31 -9.67 27.22 -12.84
CA SER A 31 -9.57 28.55 -13.46
C SER A 31 -9.64 28.54 -14.99
N HIS A 32 -9.89 27.38 -15.62
CA HIS A 32 -9.92 27.22 -17.07
C HIS A 32 -8.66 27.76 -17.77
N ALA A 33 -7.50 27.55 -17.15
CA ALA A 33 -6.20 27.90 -17.72
C ALA A 33 -5.98 27.19 -19.08
N PRO A 34 -5.15 27.75 -19.97
CA PRO A 34 -4.89 27.14 -21.27
C PRO A 34 -4.27 25.73 -21.11
N LYS A 35 -4.63 24.82 -22.02
CA LYS A 35 -4.17 23.42 -21.99
C LYS A 35 -2.65 23.29 -21.92
N SER A 36 -1.92 24.21 -22.57
CA SER A 36 -0.46 24.27 -22.55
C SER A 36 0.11 24.40 -21.13
N GLU A 37 -0.44 25.28 -20.30
CA GLU A 37 0.04 25.49 -18.92
C GLU A 37 -0.27 24.28 -18.03
N ILE A 38 -1.43 23.64 -18.25
CA ILE A 38 -1.82 22.42 -17.53
C ILE A 38 -0.88 21.27 -17.90
N GLU A 39 -0.52 21.11 -19.18
CA GLU A 39 0.39 20.07 -19.65
C GLU A 39 1.82 20.26 -19.13
N GLU A 40 2.31 21.50 -19.11
CA GLU A 40 3.62 21.82 -18.53
C GLU A 40 3.66 21.48 -17.03
N ALA A 41 2.62 21.87 -16.28
CA ALA A 41 2.49 21.53 -14.87
C ALA A 41 2.40 20.00 -14.64
N VAL A 42 1.68 19.26 -15.50
CA VAL A 42 1.61 17.80 -15.42
C VAL A 42 2.96 17.15 -15.72
N LYS A 43 3.72 17.68 -16.68
CA LYS A 43 5.09 17.21 -16.99
C LYS A 43 6.01 17.37 -15.78
N ALA A 44 5.97 18.53 -15.11
CA ALA A 44 6.73 18.78 -13.89
C ALA A 44 6.32 17.83 -12.74
N LEU A 45 5.02 17.60 -12.55
CA LEU A 45 4.52 16.66 -11.56
C LEU A 45 5.00 15.22 -11.83
N ASN A 46 5.05 14.79 -13.10
CA ASN A 46 5.53 13.46 -13.45
C ASN A 46 7.03 13.29 -13.19
N ALA A 47 7.84 14.33 -13.43
CA ALA A 47 9.26 14.32 -13.07
C ALA A 47 9.48 14.18 -11.56
N LEU A 48 8.75 14.95 -10.75
CA LEU A 48 8.80 14.83 -9.28
C LEU A 48 8.39 13.45 -8.78
N LYS A 49 7.38 12.84 -9.41
CA LYS A 49 6.96 11.47 -9.09
C LYS A 49 8.03 10.44 -9.42
N LEU A 50 8.76 10.60 -10.52
CA LEU A 50 9.86 9.71 -10.88
C LEU A 50 10.98 9.76 -9.83
N GLU A 51 11.42 10.97 -9.47
CA GLU A 51 12.44 11.16 -8.42
C GLU A 51 12.00 10.57 -7.08
N LYS A 52 10.71 10.72 -6.71
CA LYS A 52 10.15 10.07 -5.52
C LYS A 52 10.30 8.54 -5.59
N THR A 53 9.99 7.93 -6.74
CA THR A 53 10.11 6.46 -6.89
C THR A 53 11.55 5.98 -6.81
N GLU A 54 12.51 6.78 -7.29
CA GLU A 54 13.95 6.45 -7.19
C GLU A 54 14.42 6.47 -5.73
N ILE A 55 14.05 7.50 -4.97
CA ILE A 55 14.37 7.61 -3.54
C ILE A 55 13.70 6.49 -2.74
N GLU A 56 12.44 6.15 -3.05
CA GLU A 56 11.72 5.02 -2.44
C GLU A 56 12.44 3.69 -2.69
N ASN A 57 12.94 3.47 -3.91
CA ASN A 57 13.70 2.28 -4.26
C ASN A 57 15.06 2.22 -3.55
N GLU A 58 15.78 3.35 -3.46
CA GLU A 58 17.05 3.42 -2.73
C GLU A 58 16.85 3.17 -1.22
N LEU A 59 15.81 3.76 -0.63
CA LEU A 59 15.46 3.53 0.77
C LEU A 59 15.09 2.07 1.02
N LYS A 60 14.28 1.47 0.13
CA LYS A 60 13.93 0.05 0.21
C LYS A 60 15.15 -0.86 0.10
N ALA A 61 16.08 -0.55 -0.81
CA ALA A 61 17.33 -1.30 -0.96
C ALA A 61 18.15 -1.27 0.33
N LYS A 62 18.31 -0.11 0.97
CA LYS A 62 19.03 0.03 2.25
C LYS A 62 18.34 -0.67 3.40
N LEU A 63 17.02 -0.52 3.54
CA LEU A 63 16.22 -1.22 4.56
C LEU A 63 16.29 -2.75 4.39
N SER A 64 16.32 -3.24 3.16
CA SER A 64 16.47 -4.67 2.88
C SER A 64 17.88 -5.20 3.15
N GLY A 65 18.91 -4.34 3.06
CA GLY A 65 20.31 -4.66 3.31
C GLY A 65 20.67 -4.84 4.79
N GLU A 66 19.83 -4.38 5.71
CA GLU A 66 20.06 -4.51 7.17
C GLU A 66 19.46 -5.79 7.78
N SER A 67 18.69 -6.57 7.01
CA SER A 67 18.14 -7.85 7.47
C SER A 67 19.16 -8.99 7.32
N ASN A 68 20.20 -8.95 8.15
CA ASN A 68 21.16 -10.04 8.31
C ASN A 68 20.53 -11.21 9.09
N GLY A 69 19.57 -11.89 8.49
CA GLY A 69 18.88 -13.04 9.07
C GLY A 69 18.23 -13.90 8.00
N ASN A 70 18.82 -15.07 7.75
CA ASN A 70 18.26 -16.19 6.99
C ASN A 70 16.83 -16.53 7.45
N ASN A 71 15.82 -15.83 6.93
CA ASN A 71 14.41 -16.13 7.17
C ASN A 71 13.54 -15.85 5.92
N GLY A 72 14.11 -16.12 4.74
CA GLY A 72 13.36 -16.22 3.49
C GLY A 72 12.73 -17.61 3.36
N PHE A 73 11.43 -17.67 3.12
CA PHE A 73 10.77 -18.95 2.84
C PHE A 73 11.23 -19.44 1.45
N ASN A 74 11.88 -20.60 1.39
CA ASN A 74 12.37 -21.21 0.15
C ASN A 74 13.30 -20.30 -0.69
N GLY A 75 14.17 -19.51 -0.05
CA GLY A 75 15.11 -18.60 -0.73
C GLY A 75 14.46 -17.34 -1.32
N MET A 76 13.15 -17.16 -1.16
CA MET A 76 12.43 -15.98 -1.63
C MET A 76 12.49 -14.85 -0.59
N SER A 77 12.62 -13.60 -1.05
CA SER A 77 12.57 -12.44 -0.14
C SER A 77 11.18 -12.33 0.48
N ARG A 78 11.10 -11.86 1.73
CA ARG A 78 9.82 -11.73 2.45
C ARG A 78 8.82 -10.83 1.70
N ASP A 79 9.31 -9.78 1.05
CA ASP A 79 8.50 -8.87 0.25
C ASP A 79 7.92 -9.54 -1.00
N THR A 80 8.72 -10.35 -1.69
CA THR A 80 8.27 -11.06 -2.89
C THR A 80 7.25 -12.13 -2.53
N PHE A 81 7.46 -12.86 -1.43
CA PHE A 81 6.46 -13.79 -0.89
C PHE A 81 5.16 -13.07 -0.51
N ARG A 82 5.24 -11.97 0.24
CA ARG A 82 4.07 -11.16 0.62
C ARG A 82 3.29 -10.72 -0.62
N GLN A 83 3.97 -10.23 -1.64
CA GLN A 83 3.34 -9.82 -2.89
C GLN A 83 2.64 -10.99 -3.60
N ALA A 84 3.29 -12.17 -3.65
CA ALA A 84 2.70 -13.37 -4.23
C ALA A 84 1.42 -13.81 -3.50
N VAL A 85 1.43 -13.77 -2.17
CA VAL A 85 0.26 -14.09 -1.34
C VAL A 85 -0.88 -13.08 -1.58
N VAL A 86 -0.60 -11.78 -1.51
CA VAL A 86 -1.59 -10.72 -1.75
C VAL A 86 -2.23 -10.89 -3.13
N ASN A 87 -1.40 -11.07 -4.17
CA ASN A 87 -1.88 -11.28 -5.53
C ASN A 87 -2.79 -12.52 -5.64
N THR A 88 -2.43 -13.61 -4.95
CA THR A 88 -3.22 -14.85 -4.97
C THR A 88 -4.57 -14.66 -4.29
N LEU A 89 -4.58 -14.06 -3.09
CA LEU A 89 -5.79 -13.82 -2.30
C LEU A 89 -6.77 -12.89 -3.02
N GLU A 90 -6.28 -11.80 -3.63
CA GLU A 90 -7.13 -10.89 -4.41
C GLU A 90 -7.69 -11.56 -5.68
N ARG A 91 -6.86 -12.28 -6.44
CA ARG A 91 -7.30 -12.95 -7.68
C ARG A 91 -8.29 -14.09 -7.43
N ARG A 92 -8.25 -14.68 -6.23
CA ARG A 92 -9.16 -15.75 -5.80
C ARG A 92 -10.34 -15.22 -4.98
N LEU A 93 -10.50 -13.91 -4.85
CA LEU A 93 -11.57 -13.26 -4.10
C LEU A 93 -11.68 -13.76 -2.65
N PHE A 94 -10.55 -13.97 -1.97
CA PHE A 94 -10.56 -14.12 -0.52
C PHE A 94 -10.89 -12.80 0.16
N TYR A 95 -10.28 -11.71 -0.30
CA TYR A 95 -10.66 -10.34 0.06
C TYR A 95 -10.42 -9.40 -1.12
N ILE A 96 -11.05 -8.23 -1.07
CA ILE A 96 -10.87 -7.13 -2.02
C ILE A 96 -10.92 -5.79 -1.26
N PRO A 97 -10.17 -4.75 -1.68
CA PRO A 97 -10.37 -3.41 -1.13
C PRO A 97 -11.83 -2.96 -1.33
N SER A 98 -12.48 -2.48 -0.27
CA SER A 98 -13.87 -2.02 -0.36
C SER A 98 -13.98 -0.86 -1.35
N PHE A 99 -15.07 -0.79 -2.09
CA PHE A 99 -15.30 0.24 -3.12
C PHE A 99 -14.22 0.28 -4.23
N LYS A 100 -13.62 -0.86 -4.61
CA LYS A 100 -12.55 -0.92 -5.63
C LYS A 100 -12.89 -0.20 -6.94
N ILE A 101 -14.15 -0.27 -7.39
CA ILE A 101 -14.63 0.43 -8.60
C ILE A 101 -14.62 1.97 -8.45
N TYR A 102 -14.61 2.47 -7.22
CA TYR A 102 -14.52 3.88 -6.84
C TYR A 102 -13.14 4.25 -6.28
N ARG A 103 -12.07 3.56 -6.72
CA ARG A 103 -10.67 3.72 -6.28
C ARG A 103 -10.33 3.20 -4.88
N GLY A 104 -11.31 2.69 -4.16
CA GLY A 104 -11.13 2.08 -2.85
C GLY A 104 -10.88 3.05 -1.70
N VAL A 105 -11.01 2.55 -0.48
CA VAL A 105 -10.75 3.31 0.76
C VAL A 105 -9.72 2.55 1.59
N ALA A 106 -8.64 3.24 1.97
CA ALA A 106 -7.59 2.63 2.78
C ALA A 106 -8.16 2.15 4.13
N GLY A 107 -7.84 0.90 4.50
CA GLY A 107 -8.31 0.29 5.75
C GLY A 107 -9.67 -0.43 5.64
N LEU A 108 -10.41 -0.29 4.54
CA LEU A 108 -11.67 -1.01 4.33
C LEU A 108 -11.49 -2.15 3.31
N TYR A 109 -11.96 -3.34 3.68
CA TYR A 109 -11.87 -4.55 2.87
C TYR A 109 -13.16 -5.36 2.94
N ASP A 110 -13.57 -5.90 1.79
CA ASP A 110 -14.71 -6.81 1.67
C ASP A 110 -14.18 -8.24 1.51
N TYR A 111 -14.73 -9.18 2.28
CA TYR A 111 -14.41 -10.61 2.15
C TYR A 111 -15.28 -11.25 1.06
N GLY A 112 -14.64 -11.96 0.13
CA GLY A 112 -15.38 -12.75 -0.84
C GLY A 112 -15.79 -14.12 -0.30
N PRO A 113 -16.47 -14.97 -1.10
CA PRO A 113 -17.04 -16.23 -0.63
C PRO A 113 -16.05 -17.14 0.11
N PRO A 114 -14.83 -17.44 -0.41
CA PRO A 114 -13.88 -18.27 0.33
C PRO A 114 -13.33 -17.57 1.59
N GLY A 115 -13.20 -16.24 1.57
CA GLY A 115 -12.77 -15.46 2.75
C GLY A 115 -13.81 -15.50 3.87
N CYS A 116 -15.09 -15.39 3.53
CA CYS A 116 -16.20 -15.54 4.48
C CYS A 116 -16.23 -16.94 5.10
N SER A 117 -16.01 -18.00 4.30
CA SER A 117 -15.92 -19.37 4.83
C SER A 117 -14.76 -19.53 5.81
N VAL A 118 -13.56 -19.04 5.46
CA VAL A 118 -12.41 -19.08 6.38
C VAL A 118 -12.69 -18.30 7.65
N LYS A 119 -13.24 -17.08 7.55
CA LYS A 119 -13.63 -16.27 8.71
C LYS A 119 -14.62 -17.02 9.60
N SER A 120 -15.64 -17.64 9.02
CA SER A 120 -16.64 -18.42 9.76
C SER A 120 -16.01 -19.61 10.48
N ASN A 121 -15.10 -20.32 9.82
CA ASN A 121 -14.41 -21.47 10.41
C ASN A 121 -13.51 -21.06 11.59
N VAL A 122 -12.78 -19.95 11.46
CA VAL A 122 -11.96 -19.40 12.55
C VAL A 122 -12.82 -18.97 13.72
N LEU A 123 -13.94 -18.27 13.46
CA LEU A 123 -14.88 -17.87 14.52
C LEU A 123 -15.50 -19.08 15.22
N ALA A 124 -15.92 -20.10 14.46
CA ALA A 124 -16.47 -21.32 15.03
C ALA A 124 -15.45 -22.04 15.92
N PHE A 125 -14.19 -22.13 15.48
CA PHE A 125 -13.11 -22.71 16.28
C PHE A 125 -12.86 -21.90 17.57
N TRP A 126 -12.88 -20.57 17.48
CA TRP A 126 -12.72 -19.70 18.65
C TRP A 126 -13.85 -19.90 19.66
N ARG A 127 -15.10 -19.97 19.21
CA ARG A 127 -16.25 -20.24 20.08
C ARG A 127 -16.17 -21.61 20.74
N GLN A 128 -15.79 -22.62 19.98
CA GLN A 128 -15.60 -23.96 20.52
C GLN A 128 -14.59 -23.95 21.66
N HIS A 129 -13.47 -23.24 21.49
CA HIS A 129 -12.39 -23.24 22.46
C HIS A 129 -12.64 -22.36 23.68
N PHE A 130 -13.28 -21.20 23.52
CA PHE A 130 -13.43 -20.24 24.62
C PHE A 130 -14.84 -20.16 25.18
N VAL A 131 -15.86 -20.27 24.33
CA VAL A 131 -17.25 -20.08 24.77
C VAL A 131 -17.79 -21.39 25.31
N LEU A 132 -17.66 -22.46 24.54
CA LEU A 132 -18.24 -23.76 24.90
C LEU A 132 -17.40 -24.53 25.92
N GLU A 133 -16.08 -24.48 25.83
CA GLU A 133 -15.19 -25.18 26.77
C GLU A 133 -15.21 -24.56 28.18
N GLU A 134 -15.28 -23.22 28.26
CA GLU A 134 -15.25 -22.47 29.53
C GLU A 134 -16.64 -21.99 29.99
N ASP A 135 -17.70 -22.42 29.29
CA ASP A 135 -19.12 -22.05 29.54
C ASP A 135 -19.34 -20.52 29.68
N MET A 136 -18.72 -19.74 28.79
CA MET A 136 -18.84 -18.29 28.78
C MET A 136 -20.14 -17.83 28.13
N LEU A 137 -20.68 -16.70 28.59
CA LEU A 137 -21.82 -16.03 27.95
C LEU A 137 -21.36 -15.21 26.72
N GLU A 138 -21.90 -15.55 25.55
CA GLU A 138 -21.73 -14.84 24.26
C GLU A 138 -23.03 -14.18 23.80
#